data_AF-A0A5B0QEA5-F1
#
_entry.id   AF-A0A5B0QEA5-F1
#
_cell.length_a   1.000
_cell.length_b   1.000
_cell.length_c   1.000
_cell.angle_alpha   90.00
_cell.angle_beta   90.00
_cell.angle_gamma   90.00
#
_symmetry.space_group_name_H-M   'P 1'
#
loop_
_entity.id
_entity.type
_entity.pdbx_description
1 polymer ?
#
loop_
_entity_poly.entity_id
_entity_poly.type
_entity_poly.pdbx_seq_one_letter_code
_entity_poly.pdbx_strand_id
1 'polypeptide(L)'
;MVGPYQVPVWDVAVTRTSYGFDLVSGEAIVMGKRSPLSLISAASSAKMVVAEVLTNLVAADINSLEHVKLSAHWMCSASHGNESAWLFEVVGIELCAELGISIPVGKDSILQPTM
;
A
#
# COMPACT_ATOMS: atom_id res chain seq x y z
N MET A 1 -3.90 -7.82 -17.57
CA MET A 1 -3.94 -7.09 -18.86
C MET A 1 -5.39 -6.71 -19.15
N VAL A 2 -5.64 -5.56 -19.77
CA VAL A 2 -7.00 -5.00 -19.92
C VAL A 2 -7.39 -4.89 -21.39
N GLY A 3 -8.65 -5.26 -21.69
CA GLY A 3 -9.29 -5.04 -22.98
C GLY A 3 -8.74 -5.89 -24.14
N PRO A 4 -9.22 -5.63 -25.37
CA PRO A 4 -8.86 -6.42 -26.55
C PRO A 4 -7.36 -6.40 -26.88
N TYR A 5 -6.68 -5.30 -26.55
CA TYR A 5 -5.25 -5.11 -26.80
C TYR A 5 -4.34 -5.54 -25.64
N GLN A 6 -4.93 -6.09 -24.57
CA GLN A 6 -4.18 -6.63 -23.44
C GLN A 6 -3.20 -5.62 -22.83
N VAL A 7 -3.62 -4.35 -22.72
CA VAL A 7 -2.74 -3.29 -22.22
C VAL A 7 -2.52 -3.47 -20.70
N PRO A 8 -1.29 -3.43 -20.18
CA PRO A 8 -0.99 -3.66 -18.76
C PRO A 8 -1.22 -2.39 -17.90
N VAL A 9 -2.45 -1.89 -17.88
CA VAL A 9 -2.88 -0.67 -17.16
C VAL A 9 -4.00 -0.95 -16.16
N TRP A 10 -3.97 -2.13 -15.54
CA TRP A 10 -4.94 -2.48 -14.50
C TRP A 10 -4.48 -1.89 -13.16
N ASP A 11 -5.39 -1.28 -12.41
CA ASP A 11 -5.10 -0.69 -11.10
C ASP A 11 -5.17 -1.71 -9.96
N VAL A 12 -6.02 -2.73 -10.11
CA VAL A 12 -6.28 -3.78 -9.11
C VAL A 12 -6.25 -5.18 -9.74
N ALA A 13 -5.62 -6.12 -9.05
CA ALA A 13 -5.72 -7.54 -9.37
C ALA A 13 -6.86 -8.16 -8.57
N VAL A 14 -7.68 -8.99 -9.22
CA VAL A 14 -8.80 -9.69 -8.58
C VAL A 14 -8.69 -11.18 -8.85
N THR A 15 -8.76 -11.98 -7.78
CA THR A 15 -8.82 -13.45 -7.84
C THR A 15 -10.15 -13.92 -7.27
N ARG A 16 -10.57 -15.13 -7.67
CA ARG A 16 -11.81 -15.74 -7.18
C ARG A 16 -11.47 -16.84 -6.18
N THR A 17 -12.25 -16.91 -5.10
CA THR A 17 -12.00 -17.87 -4.02
C THR A 17 -12.19 -19.33 -4.46
N SER A 18 -13.06 -19.58 -5.44
CA SER A 18 -13.41 -20.93 -5.93
C SER A 18 -13.65 -20.94 -7.43
N TYR A 19 -13.51 -22.12 -8.05
CA TYR A 19 -13.85 -22.37 -9.45
C TYR A 19 -15.38 -22.47 -9.69
N GLY A 20 -16.17 -22.82 -8.65
CA GLY A 20 -17.63 -23.05 -8.75
C GLY A 20 -18.45 -21.77 -8.93
N PHE A 21 -19.21 -21.68 -10.03
CA PHE A 21 -19.90 -20.45 -10.51
C PHE A 21 -21.07 -19.98 -9.63
N ASP A 22 -21.41 -20.79 -8.62
CA ASP A 22 -22.39 -20.52 -7.58
C ASP A 22 -21.88 -19.54 -6.50
N LEU A 23 -20.56 -19.37 -6.37
CA LEU A 23 -19.95 -18.45 -5.40
C LEU A 23 -19.24 -17.28 -6.10
N VAL A 24 -19.72 -16.07 -5.83
CA VAL A 24 -19.14 -14.81 -6.30
C VAL A 24 -18.39 -14.13 -5.15
N SER A 25 -17.27 -14.72 -4.75
CA SER A 25 -16.35 -14.16 -3.75
C SER A 25 -14.91 -14.23 -4.25
N GLY A 26 -14.05 -13.36 -3.72
CA GLY A 26 -12.68 -13.26 -4.18
C GLY A 26 -11.82 -12.34 -3.33
N GLU A 27 -10.60 -12.14 -3.80
CA GLU A 27 -9.60 -11.29 -3.17
C GLU A 27 -9.15 -10.19 -4.14
N ALA A 28 -8.96 -8.98 -3.63
CA ALA A 28 -8.45 -7.84 -4.39
C ALA A 28 -7.07 -7.44 -3.86
N ILE A 29 -6.12 -7.20 -4.76
CA ILE A 29 -4.74 -6.87 -4.42
C ILE A 29 -4.31 -5.64 -5.21
N VAL A 30 -3.72 -4.67 -4.49
CA VAL A 30 -3.18 -3.43 -5.05
C VAL A 30 -1.80 -3.16 -4.45
N MET A 31 -1.09 -2.22 -5.06
CA MET A 31 0.17 -1.70 -4.54
C MET A 31 0.21 -0.18 -4.75
N GLY A 32 0.85 0.52 -3.83
CA GLY A 32 1.14 1.95 -3.95
C GLY A 32 2.56 2.25 -3.49
N LYS A 33 3.18 3.27 -4.06
CA LYS A 33 4.54 3.69 -3.71
C LYS A 33 4.78 5.13 -4.14
N ARG A 34 5.14 5.98 -3.16
CA ARG A 34 5.43 7.42 -3.39
C ARG A 34 6.76 7.87 -2.80
N SER A 35 7.78 7.01 -2.83
CA SER A 35 9.11 7.28 -2.26
C SER A 35 9.72 8.65 -2.63
N PRO A 36 9.59 9.19 -3.87
CA PRO A 36 10.14 10.52 -4.15
C PRO A 36 9.59 11.65 -3.26
N LEU A 37 8.35 11.53 -2.77
CA LEU A 37 7.76 12.51 -1.86
C LEU A 37 8.43 12.54 -0.48
N SER A 38 9.11 11.45 -0.08
CA SER A 38 9.76 11.38 1.23
C SER A 38 10.94 12.33 1.36
N LEU A 39 11.52 12.79 0.24
CA LEU A 39 12.57 13.82 0.21
C LEU A 39 12.07 15.19 0.69
N ILE A 40 10.76 15.45 0.55
CA ILE A 40 10.12 16.70 0.97
C ILE A 40 9.43 16.50 2.31
N SER A 41 8.66 15.42 2.44
CA SER A 41 7.93 15.07 3.66
C SER A 41 7.69 13.57 3.70
N ALA A 42 8.38 12.88 4.62
CA ALA A 42 8.15 11.46 4.87
C ALA A 42 6.69 11.19 5.25
N ALA A 43 6.14 11.96 6.19
CA ALA A 43 4.74 11.86 6.62
C ALA A 43 3.74 11.95 5.45
N SER A 44 3.93 12.92 4.55
CA SER A 44 3.05 13.10 3.38
C SER A 44 3.22 11.97 2.37
N SER A 45 4.43 11.44 2.20
CA SER A 45 4.69 10.26 1.38
C SER A 45 3.90 9.05 1.88
N ALA A 46 3.92 8.76 3.18
CA ALA A 46 3.17 7.64 3.75
C ALA A 46 1.65 7.80 3.55
N LYS A 47 1.11 9.00 3.79
CA LYS A 47 -0.31 9.31 3.55
C LYS A 47 -0.69 9.13 2.08
N MET A 48 0.17 9.54 1.14
CA MET A 48 -0.08 9.35 -0.29
C MET A 48 -0.01 7.89 -0.74
N VAL A 49 0.84 7.08 -0.14
CA VAL A 49 0.84 5.64 -0.41
C VAL A 49 -0.50 5.00 -0.01
N VAL A 50 -1.01 5.33 1.18
CA VAL A 50 -2.32 4.83 1.63
C VAL A 50 -3.43 5.32 0.71
N ALA A 51 -3.41 6.60 0.32
CA ALA A 51 -4.39 7.16 -0.61
C ALA A 51 -4.36 6.45 -1.98
N GLU A 52 -3.17 6.24 -2.56
CA GLU A 52 -2.99 5.56 -3.85
C GLU A 52 -3.53 4.11 -3.82
N VAL A 53 -3.20 3.38 -2.76
CA VAL A 53 -3.70 2.02 -2.53
C VAL A 53 -5.22 2.01 -2.48
N LEU A 54 -5.82 2.93 -1.71
CA LEU A 54 -7.28 3.02 -1.61
C LEU A 54 -7.93 3.42 -2.92
N THR A 55 -7.37 4.38 -3.67
CA THR A 55 -7.92 4.79 -4.96
C THR A 55 -7.84 3.68 -6.00
N ASN A 56 -6.78 2.87 -5.99
CA ASN A 56 -6.66 1.70 -6.86
C ASN A 56 -7.71 0.62 -6.50
N LEU A 57 -8.00 0.45 -5.20
CA LEU A 57 -9.01 -0.52 -4.73
C LEU A 57 -10.44 -0.14 -5.09
N VAL A 58 -10.75 1.14 -5.35
CA VAL A 58 -12.11 1.58 -5.70
C VAL A 58 -12.66 0.86 -6.93
N ALA A 59 -11.80 0.38 -7.83
CA ALA A 59 -12.19 -0.39 -9.00
C ALA A 59 -12.67 -1.84 -8.68
N ALA A 60 -12.51 -2.31 -7.44
CA ALA A 60 -12.96 -3.62 -6.98
C ALA A 60 -14.23 -3.53 -6.11
N ASP A 61 -15.05 -4.58 -6.16
CA ASP A 61 -16.27 -4.68 -5.35
C ASP A 61 -15.93 -5.11 -3.91
N ILE A 62 -15.79 -4.11 -3.03
CA ILE A 62 -15.46 -4.30 -1.61
C ILE A 62 -16.56 -3.64 -0.77
N ASN A 63 -17.26 -4.43 0.04
CA ASN A 63 -18.42 -3.97 0.80
C ASN A 63 -18.09 -2.90 1.86
N SER A 64 -16.88 -2.93 2.43
CA SER A 64 -16.51 -2.12 3.58
C SER A 64 -14.99 -2.02 3.72
N LEU A 65 -14.49 -0.89 4.22
CA LEU A 65 -13.07 -0.67 4.50
C LEU A 65 -12.52 -1.63 5.57
N GLU A 66 -13.38 -2.23 6.40
CA GLU A 66 -12.96 -3.20 7.42
C GLU A 66 -12.31 -4.47 6.84
N HIS A 67 -12.69 -4.80 5.59
CA HIS A 67 -12.12 -5.91 4.83
C HIS A 67 -10.75 -5.59 4.22
N VAL A 68 -10.35 -4.32 4.22
CA VAL A 68 -9.04 -3.89 3.71
C VAL A 68 -7.97 -4.12 4.78
N LYS A 69 -6.96 -4.91 4.43
CA LYS A 69 -5.78 -5.18 5.26
C LYS A 69 -4.54 -4.77 4.50
N LEU A 70 -3.69 -3.95 5.11
CA LEU A 70 -2.47 -3.45 4.47
C LEU A 70 -1.23 -4.22 4.93
N SER A 71 -0.28 -4.40 4.02
CA SER A 71 1.10 -4.76 4.36
C SER A 71 1.99 -3.53 4.20
N ALA A 72 2.61 -3.08 5.28
CA ALA A 72 3.52 -1.93 5.23
C ALA A 72 4.97 -2.39 5.10
N HIS A 73 5.62 -1.96 4.01
CA HIS A 73 7.03 -2.25 3.76
C HIS A 73 7.85 -0.96 3.82
N TRP A 74 8.71 -0.87 4.84
CA TRP A 74 9.52 0.31 5.12
C TRP A 74 10.93 0.14 4.59
N MET A 75 11.45 1.13 3.87
CA MET A 75 12.83 1.15 3.38
C MET A 75 13.47 2.47 3.79
N CYS A 76 14.66 2.40 4.40
CA CYS A 76 15.35 3.57 4.95
C CYS A 76 16.86 3.34 4.95
N SER A 77 17.63 4.41 4.73
CA SER A 77 19.08 4.44 4.96
C SER A 77 19.37 4.99 6.35
N ALA A 78 19.35 4.14 7.39
CA ALA A 78 19.27 4.59 8.79
C ALA A 78 20.43 5.48 9.26
N SER A 79 21.60 5.38 8.65
CA SER A 79 22.77 6.20 8.97
C SER A 79 22.93 7.43 8.07
N HIS A 80 21.94 7.75 7.23
CA HIS A 80 21.94 8.95 6.40
C HIS A 80 21.14 10.08 7.06
N GLY A 81 21.85 11.07 7.60
CA GLY A 81 21.24 12.27 8.17
C GLY A 81 20.14 11.95 9.21
N ASN A 82 18.94 12.50 8.97
CA ASN A 82 17.78 12.35 9.86
C ASN A 82 16.79 11.28 9.38
N GLU A 83 17.15 10.42 8.44
CA GLU A 83 16.20 9.45 7.86
C GLU A 83 15.58 8.51 8.90
N SER A 84 16.34 8.10 9.93
CA SER A 84 15.81 7.29 11.04
C SER A 84 14.73 8.01 11.84
N ALA A 85 14.85 9.32 12.05
CA ALA A 85 13.85 10.11 12.75
C ALA A 85 12.58 10.26 11.90
N TRP A 86 12.74 10.52 10.61
CA TRP A 86 11.62 10.59 9.68
C TRP A 86 10.90 9.26 9.52
N LEU A 87 11.62 8.14 9.56
CA LEU A 87 11.02 6.80 9.56
C LEU A 87 10.12 6.61 10.80
N PHE A 88 10.56 7.05 11.98
CA PHE A 88 9.75 6.97 13.19
C PHE A 88 8.44 7.75 13.06
N GLU A 89 8.47 8.95 12.46
CA GLU A 89 7.28 9.78 12.23
C GLU A 89 6.26 9.12 11.29
N VAL A 90 6.69 8.33 10.30
CA VAL A 90 5.78 7.66 9.35
C VAL A 90 5.22 6.33 9.84
N VAL A 91 5.90 5.64 10.76
CA VAL A 91 5.41 4.35 11.29
C VAL A 91 4.08 4.54 12.04
N GLY A 92 3.86 5.72 12.62
CA GLY A 92 2.60 6.13 13.25
C GLY A 92 1.59 6.72 12.26
N ILE A 93 1.17 5.98 11.22
CA ILE A 93 0.15 6.47 10.29
C ILE A 93 -1.20 6.65 11.02
N GLU A 94 -1.43 7.83 11.58
CA GLU A 94 -2.72 8.26 12.17
C GLU A 94 -3.88 8.03 11.19
N LEU A 95 -3.63 8.26 9.89
CA LEU A 95 -4.61 8.09 8.83
C LEU A 95 -5.19 6.66 8.76
N CYS A 96 -4.39 5.61 8.99
CA CYS A 96 -4.90 4.24 8.99
C CYS A 96 -5.80 3.98 10.20
N ALA A 97 -5.46 4.54 11.36
CA ALA A 97 -6.30 4.45 12.55
C ALA A 97 -7.62 5.21 12.38
N GLU A 98 -7.58 6.42 11.82
CA GLU A 98 -8.77 7.24 11.52
C GLU A 98 -9.72 6.56 10.53
N LEU A 99 -9.17 5.88 9.52
CA LEU A 99 -9.94 5.16 8.50
C LEU A 99 -10.38 3.75 8.95
N GLY A 100 -9.96 3.30 10.14
CA GLY A 100 -10.24 1.94 10.63
C GLY A 100 -9.55 0.83 9.85
N ILE A 101 -8.45 1.14 9.15
CA ILE A 101 -7.70 0.20 8.32
C ILE A 101 -6.54 -0.37 9.13
N SER A 102 -6.50 -1.69 9.27
CA SER A 102 -5.43 -2.37 10.00
C SER A 102 -4.24 -2.72 9.10
N ILE A 103 -3.04 -2.62 9.67
CA ILE A 103 -1.77 -3.08 9.09
C ILE A 103 -1.29 -4.31 9.89
N PRO A 104 -1.82 -5.52 9.63
CA PRO A 104 -1.48 -6.70 10.43
C PRO A 104 -0.10 -7.28 10.14
N VAL A 105 0.50 -6.94 9.01
CA VAL A 105 1.80 -7.47 8.55
C VAL A 105 2.67 -6.36 7.98
N GLY A 106 3.98 -6.57 7.99
CA GLY A 106 4.94 -5.64 7.41
C GLY A 106 6.36 -6.16 7.46
N LYS A 107 7.26 -5.44 6.79
CA LYS A 107 8.70 -5.71 6.80
C LYS A 107 9.47 -4.41 6.68
N ASP A 108 10.57 -4.31 7.40
CA ASP A 108 11.54 -3.24 7.28
C ASP A 108 12.80 -3.71 6.53
N SER A 109 13.40 -2.81 5.77
CA SER A 109 14.69 -3.01 5.12
C SER A 109 15.53 -1.76 5.36
N ILE A 110 16.32 -1.84 6.43
CA ILE A 110 17.18 -0.78 6.92
C ILE A 110 18.60 -1.06 6.43
N LEU A 111 19.12 -0.17 5.59
CA LEU A 111 20.43 -0.34 4.93
C LEU A 111 21.41 0.74 5.38
N GLN A 112 22.70 0.44 5.26
CA GLN A 112 23.73 1.49 5.24
C GLN A 112 23.78 2.13 3.84
N PRO A 113 23.96 3.45 3.75
CA PRO A 113 24.18 4.11 2.47
C PRO A 113 25.49 3.59 1.86
N THR A 114 25.45 3.19 0.59
CA THR A 114 26.67 2.94 -0.19
C THR A 114 27.45 4.24 -0.35
N MET A 115 28.76 4.20 -0.08
CA MET A 115 29.70 5.32 -0.23
C MET A 115 29.82 5.79 -1.68
#